data_AF-A0A6J4JUG3-F1
#
_entry.id   AF-A0A6J4JUG3-F1
#
_cell.length_a   1.000
_cell.length_b   1.000
_cell.length_c   1.000
_cell.angle_alpha   90.00
_cell.angle_beta   90.00
_cell.angle_gamma   90.00
#
_symmetry.space_group_name_H-M   'P 1'
#
loop_
_entity.id
_entity.type
_entity.pdbx_description
1 polymer ?
#
loop_
_entity_poly.entity_id
_entity_poly.type
_entity_poly.pdbx_seq_one_letter_code
_entity_poly.pdbx_strand_id
1 'polypeptide(L)'
;MIVPFPPAGAADVFTRLLADPLSKEVGRPVVAENRSGAGGRVGTEAAVRAPADGYTMLMGSQATNSINPELYTDLPYDPAKDLVPVAMVGGVGSILYVRNSLDVHTFQQVLERARQKPGELTYGSAGNGGGSHLAMALLETMAKVRMTHIPYRGTAPATADVLAG
;
A
#
# COMPACT_ATOMS: atom_id res chain seq x y z
N MET A 1 -15.80 -1.78 -8.66
CA MET A 1 -14.42 -2.24 -8.37
C MET A 1 -13.97 -1.63 -7.05
N ILE A 2 -13.76 -2.47 -6.05
CA ILE A 2 -13.31 -2.06 -4.73
C ILE A 2 -11.81 -1.76 -4.77
N VAL A 3 -11.43 -0.59 -4.27
CA VAL A 3 -10.05 -0.15 -4.04
C VAL A 3 -9.80 -0.21 -2.54
N PRO A 4 -8.93 -1.10 -2.02
CA PRO A 4 -8.77 -1.30 -0.57
C PRO A 4 -7.95 -0.19 0.13
N PHE A 5 -7.73 0.95 -0.53
CA PHE A 5 -6.89 2.05 -0.06
C PHE A 5 -7.57 3.42 -0.29
N PRO A 6 -7.11 4.49 0.41
CA PRO A 6 -7.66 5.82 0.22
C PRO A 6 -7.53 6.33 -1.23
N PRO A 7 -8.37 7.31 -1.62
CA PRO A 7 -8.26 7.99 -2.90
C PRO A 7 -6.87 8.58 -3.15
N ALA A 8 -6.51 8.74 -4.42
CA ALA A 8 -5.22 9.26 -4.89
C ALA A 8 -3.97 8.42 -4.54
N GLY A 9 -4.13 7.27 -3.89
CA GLY A 9 -3.07 6.26 -3.80
C GLY A 9 -2.87 5.51 -5.11
N ALA A 10 -1.75 4.79 -5.25
CA ALA A 10 -1.41 4.07 -6.49
C ALA A 10 -2.55 3.14 -6.98
N ALA A 11 -3.15 2.36 -6.08
CA ALA A 11 -4.26 1.46 -6.43
C ALA A 11 -5.49 2.23 -6.99
N ASP A 12 -5.81 3.39 -6.41
CA ASP A 12 -6.91 4.24 -6.89
C ASP A 12 -6.61 4.80 -8.28
N VAL A 13 -5.37 5.26 -8.50
CA VAL A 13 -4.92 5.76 -9.81
C VAL A 13 -5.03 4.67 -10.87
N PHE A 14 -4.50 3.47 -10.64
CA PHE A 14 -4.64 2.35 -11.58
C PHE A 14 -6.10 2.00 -11.85
N THR A 15 -6.91 1.87 -10.79
CA THR A 15 -8.34 1.56 -10.95
C THR A 15 -9.05 2.60 -11.81
N ARG A 16 -8.83 3.90 -11.57
CA ARG A 16 -9.47 4.97 -12.34
C ARG A 16 -8.98 5.04 -13.79
N LEU A 17 -7.69 4.79 -14.03
CA LEU A 17 -7.14 4.69 -15.38
C LEU A 17 -7.72 3.52 -16.17
N LEU A 18 -8.04 2.41 -15.49
CA LEU A 18 -8.63 1.22 -16.10
C LEU A 18 -10.15 1.28 -16.22
N ALA A 19 -10.83 2.06 -15.37
CA ALA A 19 -12.28 2.10 -15.29
C ALA A 19 -12.91 2.44 -16.65
N ASP A 20 -12.47 3.53 -17.30
CA ASP A 20 -13.00 3.97 -18.58
C ASP A 20 -12.78 2.97 -19.73
N PRO A 21 -11.55 2.48 -20.02
CA PRO A 21 -11.35 1.51 -21.09
C PRO A 21 -12.04 0.18 -20.79
N LEU A 22 -12.02 -0.30 -19.55
CA LEU A 22 -12.70 -1.54 -19.18
C LEU A 22 -14.22 -1.40 -19.33
N SER A 23 -14.79 -0.25 -18.98
CA SER A 23 -16.23 0.00 -19.14
C SER A 23 -16.68 -0.11 -20.59
N LYS A 24 -15.84 0.37 -21.52
CA LYS A 24 -16.11 0.28 -22.97
C LYS A 24 -16.07 -1.17 -23.45
N GLU A 25 -15.09 -1.95 -22.98
CA GLU A 25 -14.92 -3.34 -23.37
C GLU A 25 -16.05 -4.24 -22.86
N VAL A 26 -16.45 -4.07 -21.59
CA VAL A 26 -17.49 -4.91 -20.97
C VAL A 26 -18.91 -4.39 -21.23
N GLY A 27 -19.05 -3.23 -21.88
CA GLY A 27 -20.34 -2.60 -22.17
C GLY A 27 -21.13 -2.14 -20.95
N ARG A 28 -20.48 -1.97 -19.79
CA ARG A 28 -21.10 -1.58 -18.52
C ARG A 28 -20.18 -0.67 -17.70
N PRO A 29 -20.71 0.28 -16.91
CA PRO A 29 -19.87 1.15 -16.09
C PRO A 29 -19.07 0.39 -15.04
N VAL A 30 -17.76 0.66 -14.98
CA VAL A 30 -16.87 0.21 -13.92
C VAL A 30 -16.67 1.36 -12.94
N VAL A 31 -17.31 1.27 -11.78
CA VAL A 31 -17.24 2.31 -10.75
C VAL A 31 -16.15 1.99 -9.72
N ALA A 32 -15.25 2.94 -9.47
CA ALA A 32 -14.23 2.83 -8.43
C ALA A 32 -14.81 3.17 -7.04
N GLU A 33 -14.64 2.28 -6.07
CA GLU A 33 -15.11 2.47 -4.69
C GLU A 33 -13.96 2.27 -3.70
N ASN A 34 -13.53 3.34 -3.03
CA ASN A 34 -12.46 3.26 -2.03
C ASN A 34 -13.00 2.75 -0.69
N ARG A 35 -12.56 1.56 -0.26
CA ARG A 35 -12.82 0.98 1.07
C ARG A 35 -11.50 0.78 1.82
N SER A 36 -10.99 1.86 2.41
CA SER A 36 -9.69 1.88 3.08
C SER A 36 -9.72 1.38 4.51
N GLY A 37 -8.61 0.80 4.98
CA GLY A 37 -8.39 0.50 6.40
C GLY A 37 -7.54 -0.75 6.62
N ALA A 38 -6.82 -0.79 7.74
CA ALA A 38 -6.05 -1.97 8.20
C ALA A 38 -5.18 -2.62 7.11
N GLY A 39 -4.35 -1.84 6.42
CA GLY A 39 -3.47 -2.37 5.35
C GLY A 39 -4.22 -2.96 4.16
N GLY A 40 -5.48 -2.57 3.95
CA GLY A 40 -6.34 -3.05 2.87
C GLY A 40 -7.24 -4.23 3.24
N ARG A 41 -7.18 -4.72 4.49
CA ARG A 41 -8.02 -5.83 4.97
C ARG A 41 -9.51 -5.53 4.80
N VAL A 42 -9.96 -4.33 5.18
CA VAL A 42 -11.38 -3.93 5.15
C VAL A 42 -11.97 -4.03 3.74
N GLY A 43 -11.29 -3.45 2.74
CA GLY A 43 -11.76 -3.52 1.35
C GLY A 43 -11.67 -4.92 0.75
N THR A 44 -10.65 -5.68 1.12
CA THR A 44 -10.45 -7.06 0.63
C THR A 44 -11.54 -7.99 1.16
N GLU A 45 -11.82 -7.93 2.47
CA GLU A 45 -12.90 -8.69 3.09
C GLU A 45 -14.26 -8.35 2.48
N ALA A 46 -14.51 -7.07 2.20
CA ALA A 46 -15.73 -6.65 1.52
C ALA A 46 -15.86 -7.26 0.11
N ALA A 47 -14.76 -7.38 -0.63
CA ALA A 47 -14.77 -8.01 -1.95
C ALA A 47 -14.97 -9.53 -1.87
N VAL A 48 -14.31 -10.19 -0.92
CA VAL A 48 -14.43 -11.64 -0.68
C VAL A 48 -15.84 -12.04 -0.26
N ARG A 49 -16.51 -11.22 0.54
CA ARG A 49 -17.89 -11.48 0.99
C ARG A 49 -18.96 -11.12 -0.06
N ALA A 50 -18.58 -10.50 -1.17
CA ALA A 50 -19.52 -10.15 -2.22
C ALA A 50 -19.95 -11.40 -3.02
N PRO A 51 -21.14 -11.38 -3.67
CA PRO A 51 -21.52 -12.45 -4.58
C PRO A 51 -20.46 -12.68 -5.67
N ALA A 52 -20.15 -13.95 -5.94
CA ALA A 52 -19.19 -14.36 -6.98
C ALA A 52 -19.82 -14.34 -8.39
N ASP A 53 -20.43 -13.21 -8.76
CA ASP A 53 -21.20 -13.02 -9.99
C ASP A 53 -20.49 -12.13 -11.04
N GLY A 54 -19.28 -11.69 -10.72
CA GLY A 54 -18.45 -10.85 -11.59
C GLY A 54 -18.75 -9.35 -11.53
N TYR A 55 -19.76 -8.89 -10.76
CA TYR A 55 -20.05 -7.46 -10.63
C TYR A 55 -19.20 -6.77 -9.56
N THR A 56 -18.63 -7.55 -8.63
CA THR A 56 -17.65 -7.06 -7.66
C THR A 56 -16.26 -7.56 -8.03
N MET A 57 -15.35 -6.61 -8.27
CA MET A 57 -13.94 -6.89 -8.49
C MET A 57 -13.10 -6.13 -7.47
N LEU A 58 -11.96 -6.70 -7.10
CA LEU A 58 -10.98 -6.10 -6.19
C LEU A 58 -9.75 -5.63 -6.97
N MET A 59 -9.29 -4.41 -6.70
CA MET A 59 -7.93 -4.01 -7.05
C MET A 59 -6.96 -4.60 -6.01
N GLY A 60 -6.43 -5.79 -6.33
CA GLY A 60 -5.46 -6.50 -5.49
C GLY A 60 -4.13 -5.76 -5.40
N SER A 61 -3.37 -6.06 -4.35
CA SER A 61 -2.06 -5.46 -4.09
C SER A 61 -1.12 -6.44 -3.39
N GLN A 62 0.18 -6.14 -3.35
CA GLN A 62 1.13 -6.94 -2.56
C GLN A 62 0.73 -7.01 -1.08
N ALA A 63 0.22 -5.91 -0.52
CA ALA A 63 -0.22 -5.87 0.87
C ALA A 63 -1.38 -6.85 1.12
N THR A 64 -2.42 -6.79 0.29
CA THR A 64 -3.64 -7.60 0.48
C THR A 64 -3.43 -9.07 0.14
N ASN A 65 -2.63 -9.37 -0.89
CA ASN A 65 -2.53 -10.72 -1.44
C ASN A 65 -1.31 -11.51 -0.92
N SER A 66 -0.29 -10.85 -0.37
CA SER A 66 0.96 -11.51 0.02
C SER A 66 1.43 -11.14 1.42
N ILE A 67 1.38 -9.87 1.83
CA ILE A 67 1.89 -9.45 3.15
C ILE A 67 0.89 -9.79 4.27
N ASN A 68 -0.39 -9.44 4.10
CA ASN A 68 -1.41 -9.65 5.11
C ASN A 68 -1.57 -11.13 5.53
N PRO A 69 -1.57 -12.12 4.62
CA PRO A 69 -1.63 -13.54 5.00
C PRO A 69 -0.48 -14.02 5.88
N GLU A 70 0.70 -13.45 5.70
CA GLU A 70 1.89 -13.82 6.48
C GLU A 70 1.99 -13.03 7.79
N LEU A 71 1.39 -11.84 7.84
CA LEU A 71 1.49 -10.94 8.99
C LEU A 71 0.41 -11.18 10.04
N TYR A 72 -0.81 -11.52 9.63
CA TYR A 72 -1.97 -11.63 10.51
C TYR A 72 -2.46 -13.07 10.61
N THR A 73 -2.46 -13.62 11.82
CA THR A 73 -3.00 -14.95 12.10
C THR A 73 -4.53 -15.00 12.07
N ASP A 74 -5.19 -13.84 12.19
CA ASP A 74 -6.65 -13.67 12.24
C ASP A 74 -7.22 -13.03 10.97
N LEU A 75 -6.57 -13.26 9.83
CA LEU A 75 -7.00 -12.68 8.56
C LEU A 75 -8.39 -13.24 8.16
N PRO A 76 -9.39 -12.38 7.84
CA PRO A 76 -10.75 -12.82 7.55
C PRO A 76 -10.93 -13.32 6.10
N TYR A 77 -9.84 -13.55 5.38
CA TYR A 77 -9.83 -14.06 4.02
C TYR A 77 -8.51 -14.79 3.72
N ASP A 78 -8.56 -15.73 2.79
CA ASP A 78 -7.42 -16.41 2.18
C ASP A 78 -7.37 -16.00 0.69
N PRO A 79 -6.43 -15.13 0.27
CA PRO A 79 -6.42 -14.62 -1.10
C PRO A 79 -6.16 -15.71 -2.16
N ALA A 80 -5.60 -16.86 -1.79
CA ALA A 80 -5.38 -17.96 -2.72
C ALA A 80 -6.64 -18.83 -2.93
N LYS A 81 -7.58 -18.84 -1.96
CA LYS A 81 -8.81 -19.63 -2.02
C LYS A 81 -10.04 -18.79 -2.34
N ASP A 82 -10.10 -17.56 -1.82
CA ASP A 82 -11.30 -16.73 -1.84
C ASP A 82 -11.32 -15.74 -3.00
N LEU A 83 -10.22 -15.59 -3.75
CA LEU A 83 -10.11 -14.69 -4.88
C LEU A 83 -9.67 -15.43 -6.14
N VAL A 84 -10.27 -15.07 -7.27
CA VAL A 84 -9.84 -15.54 -8.60
C VAL A 84 -8.95 -14.46 -9.24
N PRO A 85 -7.67 -14.73 -9.52
CA PRO A 85 -6.81 -13.79 -10.21
C PRO A 85 -7.31 -13.54 -11.65
N VAL A 86 -7.50 -12.27 -12.01
CA VAL A 86 -7.94 -11.89 -13.37
C VAL A 86 -6.76 -11.47 -14.23
N ALA A 87 -6.02 -10.43 -13.82
CA ALA A 87 -4.86 -9.93 -14.54
C ALA A 87 -3.96 -9.08 -13.62
N MET A 88 -2.66 -9.06 -13.92
CA MET A 88 -1.73 -8.06 -13.36
C MET A 88 -1.82 -6.79 -14.20
N VAL A 89 -2.20 -5.68 -13.57
CA VAL A 89 -2.48 -4.41 -14.28
C VAL A 89 -1.34 -3.39 -14.22
N GLY A 90 -0.33 -3.63 -13.39
CA GLY A 90 0.82 -2.74 -13.25
C GLY A 90 1.74 -3.13 -12.11
N GLY A 91 2.96 -2.61 -12.15
CA GLY A 91 3.94 -2.67 -11.06
C GLY A 91 4.16 -1.29 -10.46
N VAL A 92 4.38 -1.23 -9.14
CA VAL A 92 4.67 0.01 -8.43
C VAL A 92 6.01 -0.13 -7.73
N GLY A 93 6.97 0.72 -8.11
CA GLY A 93 8.23 0.87 -7.39
C GLY A 93 8.02 1.64 -6.09
N SER A 94 8.70 1.23 -5.02
CA SER A 94 8.79 2.04 -3.80
C SER A 94 9.90 3.06 -3.96
N ILE A 95 9.64 4.30 -3.55
CA ILE A 95 10.61 5.39 -3.55
C ILE A 95 10.78 5.85 -2.11
N LEU A 96 12.03 5.91 -1.64
CA LEU A 96 12.38 6.59 -0.40
C LEU A 96 12.66 8.05 -0.72
N TYR A 97 11.97 8.96 -0.02
CA TYR A 97 12.21 10.39 -0.09
C TYR A 97 12.25 10.95 1.32
N VAL A 98 12.87 12.13 1.46
CA VAL A 98 13.08 12.80 2.74
C VAL A 98 12.54 14.22 2.66
N ARG A 99 12.22 14.82 3.80
CA ARG A 99 11.94 16.26 3.87
C ARG A 99 13.22 17.04 3.56
N ASN A 100 13.09 18.17 2.87
CA ASN A 100 14.25 19.00 2.49
C ASN A 100 15.07 19.48 3.70
N SER A 101 14.41 19.75 4.83
CA SER A 101 15.06 20.20 6.06
C SER A 101 15.91 19.14 6.77
N LEU A 102 15.89 17.89 6.31
CA LEU A 102 16.76 16.84 6.86
C LEU A 102 18.22 16.99 6.40
N ASP A 103 18.47 17.77 5.34
CA ASP A 103 19.80 18.04 4.76
C ASP A 103 20.62 16.77 4.46
N VAL A 104 19.94 15.78 3.88
CA VAL A 104 20.57 14.56 3.36
C VAL A 104 20.24 14.44 1.87
N HIS A 105 21.28 14.26 1.07
CA HIS A 105 21.25 14.32 -0.38
C HIS A 105 21.59 12.98 -1.03
N THR A 106 21.98 11.98 -0.23
CA THR A 106 22.26 10.62 -0.69
C THR A 106 21.62 9.59 0.22
N PHE A 107 21.36 8.41 -0.32
CA PHE A 107 20.87 7.27 0.45
C PHE A 107 21.84 6.87 1.57
N GLN A 108 23.15 6.94 1.29
CA GLN A 108 24.20 6.65 2.27
C GLN A 108 24.12 7.58 3.48
N GLN A 109 23.86 8.88 3.25
CA GLN A 109 23.68 9.86 4.34
C GLN A 109 22.45 9.54 5.21
N VAL A 110 21.37 9.04 4.62
CA VAL A 110 20.20 8.57 5.39
C VAL A 110 20.61 7.43 6.32
N LEU A 111 21.34 6.43 5.81
CA LEU A 111 21.80 5.29 6.61
C LEU A 111 22.80 5.70 7.70
N GLU A 112 23.75 6.59 7.39
CA GLU A 112 24.69 7.13 8.37
C GLU A 112 23.96 7.86 9.50
N ARG A 113 22.99 8.71 9.15
CA ARG A 113 22.17 9.43 10.13
C ARG A 113 21.38 8.47 11.02
N ALA A 114 20.81 7.41 10.44
CA ALA A 114 20.11 6.36 11.19
C ALA A 114 21.03 5.58 12.14
N ARG A 115 22.30 5.35 11.76
CA ARG A 115 23.30 4.69 12.61
C ARG A 115 23.79 5.57 13.74
N GLN A 116 24.04 6.85 13.47
CA GLN A 116 24.53 7.80 14.48
C GLN A 116 23.53 8.00 15.61
N LYS A 117 22.22 7.98 15.29
CA LYS A 117 21.14 8.22 16.24
C LYS A 117 20.00 7.21 16.08
N PRO A 118 20.19 5.97 16.54
CA PRO A 118 19.20 4.90 16.36
C PRO A 118 17.84 5.27 16.95
N GLY A 119 16.78 5.19 16.14
CA GLY A 119 15.41 5.50 16.54
C GLY A 119 14.98 6.98 16.46
N GLU A 120 15.92 7.92 16.25
CA GLU A 120 15.55 9.35 16.10
C GLU A 120 14.95 9.68 14.74
N LEU A 121 15.41 9.02 13.67
CA LEU A 121 14.80 9.19 12.36
C LEU A 121 13.45 8.48 12.33
N THR A 122 12.40 9.24 12.03
CA THR A 122 11.05 8.70 11.81
C THR A 122 10.81 8.46 10.32
N TYR A 123 9.94 7.50 9.99
CA TYR A 123 9.45 7.30 8.63
C TYR A 123 7.95 7.02 8.61
N GLY A 124 7.26 7.60 7.61
CA GLY A 124 5.85 7.33 7.35
C GLY A 124 5.66 6.11 6.45
N SER A 125 4.55 5.38 6.63
CA SER A 125 4.14 4.31 5.70
C SER A 125 2.64 4.32 5.43
N ALA A 126 2.18 3.43 4.54
CA ALA A 126 0.76 3.20 4.27
C ALA A 126 -0.01 2.51 5.42
N GLY A 127 0.65 2.28 6.55
CA GLY A 127 0.11 1.61 7.72
C GLY A 127 0.86 0.32 8.07
N ASN A 128 0.52 -0.24 9.23
CA ASN A 128 1.07 -1.51 9.69
C ASN A 128 0.76 -2.63 8.70
N GLY A 129 1.79 -3.34 8.28
CA GLY A 129 1.70 -4.41 7.28
C GLY A 129 1.51 -3.96 5.83
N GLY A 130 1.49 -2.64 5.56
CA GLY A 130 1.48 -2.13 4.20
C GLY A 130 2.81 -2.35 3.47
N GLY A 131 2.79 -2.29 2.14
CA GLY A 131 4.00 -2.49 1.31
C GLY A 131 5.17 -1.56 1.67
N SER A 132 4.90 -0.28 1.95
CA SER A 132 5.96 0.66 2.37
C SER A 132 6.48 0.43 3.78
N HIS A 133 5.67 -0.15 4.68
CA HIS A 133 6.17 -0.58 6.00
C HIS A 133 7.14 -1.75 5.83
N LEU A 134 6.76 -2.77 5.05
CA LEU A 134 7.63 -3.92 4.81
C LEU A 134 8.92 -3.53 4.08
N ALA A 135 8.85 -2.62 3.11
CA ALA A 135 10.04 -2.11 2.42
C ALA A 135 11.03 -1.44 3.39
N MET A 136 10.53 -0.64 4.33
CA MET A 136 11.38 0.00 5.34
C MET A 136 11.90 -0.99 6.39
N ALA A 137 11.08 -1.95 6.83
CA ALA A 137 11.53 -3.01 7.73
C ALA A 137 12.64 -3.87 7.09
N LEU A 138 12.52 -4.17 5.79
CA LEU A 138 13.56 -4.86 5.02
C LEU A 138 14.84 -4.00 4.94
N LEU A 139 14.70 -2.70 4.67
CA LEU A 139 15.81 -1.76 4.65
C LEU A 139 16.55 -1.71 6.00
N GLU A 140 15.82 -1.55 7.11
CA GLU A 140 16.38 -1.53 8.47
C GLU A 140 17.16 -2.81 8.77
N THR A 141 16.58 -3.97 8.40
CA THR A 141 17.21 -5.28 8.58
C THR A 141 18.49 -5.42 7.77
N MET A 142 18.45 -5.10 6.48
CA MET A 142 19.60 -5.22 5.57
C MET A 142 20.73 -4.25 5.92
N ALA A 143 20.37 -3.00 6.25
CA ALA A 143 21.34 -1.95 6.55
C ALA A 143 21.81 -1.95 8.02
N LYS A 144 21.17 -2.77 8.87
CA LYS A 144 21.39 -2.85 10.32
C LYS A 144 21.25 -1.50 11.00
N VAL A 145 20.14 -0.81 10.70
CA VAL A 145 19.79 0.50 11.28
C VAL A 145 18.44 0.42 11.98
N ARG A 146 18.14 1.41 12.83
CA ARG A 146 16.85 1.54 13.49
C ARG A 146 16.28 2.94 13.27
N MET A 147 15.04 2.98 12.83
CA MET A 147 14.20 4.16 12.60
C MET A 147 12.84 3.93 13.28
N THR A 148 12.11 5.01 13.54
CA THR A 148 10.81 4.94 14.20
C THR A 148 9.68 4.99 13.18
N HIS A 149 8.89 3.93 13.10
CA HIS A 149 7.77 3.82 12.17
C HIS A 149 6.56 4.64 12.64
N ILE A 150 6.02 5.48 11.75
CA ILE A 150 4.77 6.23 11.94
C ILE A 150 3.73 5.70 10.93
N PRO A 151 2.71 4.93 11.37
CA PRO A 151 1.72 4.36 10.47
C PRO A 151 0.62 5.37 10.11
N TYR A 152 0.36 5.52 8.81
CA TYR A 152 -0.77 6.30 8.30
C TYR A 152 -1.85 5.38 7.72
N ARG A 153 -3.01 5.95 7.34
CA ARG A 153 -4.10 5.22 6.65
C ARG A 153 -3.85 4.99 5.15
N GLY A 154 -2.70 5.41 4.64
CA GLY A 154 -2.28 5.31 3.24
C GLY A 154 -1.03 6.15 2.99
N THR A 155 -0.40 6.04 1.82
CA THR A 155 0.81 6.82 1.50
C THR A 155 0.54 8.31 1.32
N ALA A 156 -0.62 8.69 0.79
CA ALA A 156 -0.96 10.10 0.55
C ALA A 156 -0.84 11.00 1.80
N PRO A 157 -1.45 10.67 2.96
CA PRO A 157 -1.26 11.46 4.17
C PRO A 157 0.18 11.40 4.73
N ALA A 158 0.90 10.28 4.55
CA ALA A 158 2.31 10.21 4.93
C ALA A 158 3.18 11.17 4.08
N THR A 159 2.92 11.25 2.78
CA THR A 159 3.60 12.20 1.87
C THR A 159 3.33 13.64 2.29
N ALA A 160 2.09 13.97 2.65
CA ALA A 160 1.72 15.32 3.08
C ALA A 160 2.53 15.76 4.31
N ASP A 161 2.66 14.89 5.31
CA ASP A 161 3.44 15.18 6.52
C ASP A 161 4.93 15.31 6.24
N VAL A 162 5.51 14.45 5.38
CA VAL A 162 6.92 14.60 4.98
C VAL A 162 7.18 15.93 4.28
N LEU A 163 6.23 16.41 3.48
CA LEU A 163 6.33 17.72 2.83
C LEU A 163 6.18 18.88 3.82
N ALA A 164 5.38 18.72 4.87
CA ALA A 164 5.18 19.72 5.92
C ALA A 164 6.38 19.83 6.88
N GLY A 165 7.12 18.74 7.08
CA GLY A 165 8.34 18.67 7.89
C GLY A 165 8.16 18.05 9.27
#